data_AF-A0A8T4MF37-F1
#
_entry.id   AF-A0A8T4MF37-F1
#
_cell.length_a   1.000
_cell.length_b   1.000
_cell.length_c   1.000
_cell.angle_alpha   90.00
_cell.angle_beta   90.00
_cell.angle_gamma   90.00
#
_symmetry.space_group_name_H-M   'P 1'
#
loop_
_entity.id
_entity.type
_entity.pdbx_description
1 polymer ?
#
loop_
_entity_poly.entity_id
_entity_poly.type
_entity_poly.pdbx_seq_one_letter_code
_entity_poly.pdbx_strand_id
1 'polypeptide(L)'
;MKHEGKVVEEEQKSSGLIFSTGTGSTAWFKSAGGTPFSAQARHVEILIREPYIRRLNKFKILKSRIEEADFAEIIPKTEMVLAIDSIREFLVTPADKIKVKISDKPLLRIVR
;
A
#
# COMPACT_ATOMS: atom_id res chain seq x y z
N MET A 1 11.03 -0.23 -1.20
CA MET A 1 10.22 0.88 -0.61
C MET A 1 11.06 1.60 0.44
N LYS A 2 10.64 2.75 0.98
CA LYS A 2 11.26 3.27 2.22
C LYS A 2 10.46 2.85 3.45
N HIS A 3 11.16 2.52 4.53
CA HIS A 3 10.61 2.23 5.85
C HIS A 3 11.57 2.82 6.88
N GLU A 4 11.07 3.64 7.80
CA GLU A 4 11.90 4.35 8.78
C GLU A 4 13.07 5.14 8.14
N GLY A 5 12.82 5.78 6.99
CA GLY A 5 13.81 6.59 6.27
C GLY A 5 14.87 5.81 5.49
N LYS A 6 14.86 4.47 5.54
CA LYS A 6 15.81 3.62 4.81
C LYS A 6 15.15 2.93 3.63
N VAL A 7 15.90 2.73 2.54
CA VAL A 7 15.47 1.83 1.47
C VAL A 7 15.48 0.42 2.02
N VAL A 8 14.32 -0.23 1.95
CA VAL A 8 14.11 -1.60 2.40
C VAL A 8 13.48 -2.43 1.29
N GLU A 9 13.83 -3.71 1.32
CA GLU A 9 13.30 -4.76 0.46
C GLU A 9 12.93 -5.95 1.34
N GLU A 10 11.78 -6.54 1.08
CA GLU A 10 11.32 -7.75 1.75
C GLU A 10 10.42 -8.55 0.81
N GLU A 11 10.64 -9.86 0.75
CA GLU A 11 9.71 -10.77 0.09
C GLU A 11 8.55 -11.07 1.03
N GLN A 12 7.33 -10.85 0.55
CA GLN A 12 6.10 -10.93 1.34
C GLN A 12 5.22 -12.06 0.84
N LYS A 13 4.71 -12.87 1.77
CA LYS A 13 3.65 -13.84 1.51
C LYS A 13 2.45 -13.48 2.39
N SER A 14 1.39 -13.00 1.75
CA SER A 14 0.24 -12.43 2.41
C SER A 14 -1.00 -12.58 1.52
N SER A 15 -2.20 -12.27 2.00
CA SER A 15 -3.39 -12.25 1.14
C SER A 15 -3.47 -11.00 0.26
N GLY A 16 -2.66 -9.98 0.57
CA GLY A 16 -2.51 -8.80 -0.28
C GLY A 16 -1.83 -7.63 0.42
N LEU A 17 -1.83 -6.50 -0.28
CA LEU A 17 -1.31 -5.21 0.16
C LEU A 17 -2.42 -4.17 -0.04
N ILE A 18 -2.66 -3.32 0.95
CA ILE A 18 -3.52 -2.13 0.79
C ILE A 18 -2.62 -0.91 0.80
N PHE A 19 -2.80 -0.05 -0.20
CA PHE A 19 -2.22 1.28 -0.29
C PHE A 19 -3.36 2.27 -0.15
N SER A 20 -3.28 3.18 0.82
CA SER A 20 -4.38 4.10 1.12
C SER A 20 -3.90 5.54 1.17
N THR A 21 -4.71 6.44 0.60
CA THR A 21 -4.61 7.88 0.82
C THR A 21 -5.33 8.26 2.12
N GLY A 22 -5.11 9.47 2.62
CA GLY A 22 -5.80 9.95 3.82
C GLY A 22 -7.32 9.85 3.74
N THR A 23 -7.90 10.22 2.59
CA THR A 23 -9.34 10.10 2.33
C THR A 23 -9.83 8.66 2.27
N GLY A 24 -9.05 7.75 1.67
CA GLY A 24 -9.37 6.33 1.58
C GLY A 24 -9.15 5.56 2.89
N SER A 25 -8.46 6.16 3.86
CA SER A 25 -8.02 5.49 5.09
C SER A 25 -9.16 5.01 5.99
N THR A 26 -10.35 5.59 5.84
CA THR A 26 -11.57 5.22 6.58
C THR A 26 -12.33 4.03 5.98
N ALA A 27 -11.97 3.60 4.76
CA ALA A 27 -12.62 2.53 4.02
C ALA A 27 -11.91 1.18 4.25
N TRP A 28 -11.50 0.48 3.18
CA TRP A 28 -10.91 -0.87 3.28
C TRP A 28 -9.67 -0.91 4.18
N PHE A 29 -8.85 0.15 4.15
CA PHE A 29 -7.69 0.26 5.03
C PHE A 29 -8.07 0.13 6.51
N LYS A 30 -9.13 0.82 6.96
CA LYS A 30 -9.67 0.69 8.33
C LYS A 30 -10.18 -0.72 8.59
N SER A 31 -10.97 -1.27 7.68
CA SER A 31 -11.54 -2.62 7.81
C SER A 31 -10.48 -3.72 7.94
N ALA A 32 -9.30 -3.51 7.34
CA ALA A 32 -8.16 -4.42 7.43
C ALA A 32 -7.28 -4.24 8.68
N GLY A 33 -7.67 -3.35 9.61
CA GLY A 33 -6.92 -3.07 10.85
C GLY A 33 -5.92 -1.91 10.76
N GLY A 34 -6.02 -1.11 9.70
CA GLY A 34 -5.35 0.17 9.59
C GLY A 34 -5.99 1.24 10.47
N THR A 35 -5.21 2.23 10.88
CA THR A 35 -5.71 3.38 11.65
C THR A 35 -5.98 4.53 10.69
N PRO A 36 -7.22 5.03 10.55
CA PRO A 36 -7.49 6.19 9.71
C PRO A 36 -6.60 7.38 10.05
N PHE A 37 -6.22 8.15 9.04
CA PHE A 37 -5.33 9.29 9.17
C PHE A 37 -5.87 10.50 8.41
N SER A 38 -5.22 11.66 8.58
CA SER A 38 -5.73 12.93 8.06
C SER A 38 -5.98 12.87 6.55
N ALA A 39 -7.14 13.36 6.11
CA ALA A 39 -7.48 13.50 4.69
C ALA A 39 -6.55 14.48 3.95
N GLN A 40 -5.87 15.36 4.69
CA GLN A 40 -4.88 16.32 4.16
C GLN A 40 -3.46 15.75 4.16
N ALA A 41 -3.24 14.52 4.64
CA ALA A 41 -1.93 13.90 4.65
C ALA A 41 -1.38 13.77 3.22
N ARG A 42 -0.11 14.13 3.05
CA ARG A 42 0.63 14.01 1.78
C ARG A 42 1.51 12.77 1.75
N HIS A 43 1.00 11.65 2.26
CA HIS A 43 1.66 10.35 2.21
C HIS A 43 0.64 9.24 2.00
N VAL A 44 1.14 8.06 1.62
CA VAL A 44 0.36 6.83 1.45
C VAL A 44 0.76 5.89 2.55
N GLU A 45 -0.22 5.39 3.30
CA GLU A 45 -0.02 4.30 4.25
C GLU A 45 -0.19 2.96 3.54
N ILE A 46 0.67 2.02 3.89
CA ILE A 46 0.70 0.66 3.36
C ILE A 46 0.38 -0.29 4.50
N LEU A 47 -0.52 -1.23 4.24
CA LEU A 47 -0.89 -2.29 5.17
C LEU A 47 -0.80 -3.64 4.48
N ILE A 48 -0.01 -4.55 5.05
CA ILE A 48 0.05 -5.95 4.60
C ILE A 48 -1.10 -6.72 5.24
N ARG A 49 -1.86 -7.45 4.42
CA ARG A 49 -3.02 -8.23 4.87
C ARG A 49 -2.69 -9.68 5.13
N GLU A 50 -3.04 -10.16 6.32
CA GLU A 50 -2.90 -11.58 6.73
C GLU A 50 -1.53 -12.17 6.33
N PRO A 51 -0.42 -11.56 6.78
CA PRO A 51 0.91 -12.06 6.51
C PRO A 51 1.05 -13.50 7.00
N TYR A 52 1.65 -14.35 6.18
CA TYR A 52 1.87 -15.76 6.49
C TYR A 52 3.03 -15.94 7.49
N ILE A 53 2.73 -15.75 8.78
CA ILE A 53 3.74 -15.81 9.86
C ILE A 53 3.90 -17.25 10.34
N ARG A 54 5.14 -17.77 10.30
CA ARG A 54 5.53 -19.06 10.90
C ARG A 54 6.53 -18.82 12.03
N ARG A 55 6.77 -19.84 12.87
CA ARG A 55 7.73 -19.77 13.97
C ARG A 55 9.13 -19.27 13.55
N LEU A 56 9.58 -19.60 12.34
CA LEU A 56 10.90 -19.24 11.81
C LEU A 56 10.89 -18.01 10.88
N ASN A 57 9.74 -17.63 10.34
CA ASN A 57 9.63 -16.51 9.40
C ASN A 57 8.76 -15.41 10.01
N LYS A 58 9.40 -14.29 10.35
CA LYS A 58 8.73 -13.06 10.76
C LYS A 58 9.01 -11.99 9.71
N PHE A 59 7.96 -11.39 9.19
CA PHE A 59 8.07 -10.21 8.34
C PHE A 59 8.38 -8.99 9.22
N LYS A 60 9.31 -8.16 8.77
CA LYS A 60 9.70 -6.92 9.44
C LYS A 60 8.73 -5.80 9.06
N ILE A 61 8.30 -5.78 7.80
CA ILE A 61 7.38 -4.79 7.30
C ILE A 61 5.99 -5.40 7.43
N LEU A 62 5.13 -4.79 8.25
CA LEU A 62 3.69 -5.10 8.34
C LEU A 62 2.85 -3.88 7.98
N LYS A 63 3.40 -2.71 8.27
CA LYS A 63 2.91 -1.39 7.88
C LYS A 63 4.09 -0.58 7.38
N SER A 64 3.86 0.30 6.43
CA SER A 64 4.88 1.27 6.00
C SER A 64 4.22 2.52 5.44
N ARG A 65 5.04 3.50 5.08
CA ARG A 65 4.60 4.77 4.51
C ARG A 65 5.42 5.13 3.28
N ILE A 66 4.76 5.72 2.29
CA ILE A 66 5.39 6.38 1.15
C ILE A 66 5.22 7.88 1.33
N GLU A 67 6.32 8.57 1.61
CA GLU A 67 6.36 10.04 1.63
C GLU A 67 6.39 10.61 0.20
N GLU A 68 6.17 11.92 0.04
CA GLU A 68 6.00 12.56 -1.28
C GLU A 68 7.12 12.30 -2.30
N ALA A 69 8.37 12.29 -1.85
CA ALA A 69 9.53 12.07 -2.70
C ALA A 69 9.84 10.58 -2.96
N ASP A 70 9.07 9.68 -2.33
CA ASP A 70 9.34 8.25 -2.32
C ASP A 70 8.38 7.47 -3.22
N PHE A 71 8.73 6.19 -3.42
CA PHE A 71 7.86 5.24 -4.07
C PHE A 71 8.01 3.85 -3.44
N ALA A 72 6.97 3.04 -3.60
CA ALA A 72 7.01 1.60 -3.41
C ALA A 72 7.02 0.91 -4.76
N GLU A 73 7.73 -0.20 -4.82
CA GLU A 73 7.84 -1.04 -6.00
C GLU A 73 7.49 -2.46 -5.59
N ILE A 74 6.58 -3.08 -6.33
CA ILE A 74 6.09 -4.42 -6.07
C ILE A 74 6.41 -5.26 -7.30
N ILE A 75 7.13 -6.36 -7.05
CA ILE A 75 7.50 -7.36 -8.04
C ILE A 75 6.70 -8.62 -7.70
N PRO A 76 5.62 -8.92 -8.45
CA PRO A 76 4.79 -10.10 -8.22
C PRO A 76 5.61 -11.38 -8.40
N LYS A 77 5.42 -12.34 -7.50
CA LYS A 77 5.96 -13.71 -7.64
C LYS A 77 4.91 -14.70 -8.15
N THR A 78 3.63 -14.31 -8.09
CA THR A 78 2.48 -15.07 -8.56
C THR A 78 1.51 -14.11 -9.24
N GLU A 79 0.52 -14.64 -9.94
CA GLU A 79 -0.60 -13.84 -10.43
C GLU A 79 -1.36 -13.21 -9.27
N MET A 80 -1.82 -11.98 -9.47
CA MET A 80 -2.63 -11.23 -8.52
C MET A 80 -3.54 -10.24 -9.23
N VAL A 81 -4.53 -9.71 -8.50
CA VAL A 81 -5.40 -8.64 -9.00
C VAL A 81 -5.00 -7.33 -8.35
N LEU A 82 -4.72 -6.31 -9.16
CA LEU A 82 -4.59 -4.93 -8.72
C LEU A 82 -5.94 -4.23 -8.87
N ALA A 83 -6.57 -3.88 -7.74
CA ALA A 83 -7.79 -3.09 -7.71
C ALA A 83 -7.50 -1.64 -7.36
N ILE A 84 -8.06 -0.69 -8.12
CA ILE A 84 -7.98 0.75 -7.87
C ILE A 84 -9.39 1.26 -7.54
N ASP A 85 -9.57 1.70 -6.29
CA ASP A 85 -10.84 2.17 -5.71
C ASP A 85 -12.03 1.22 -5.91
N SER A 86 -11.75 -0.07 -6.16
CA SER A 86 -12.76 -1.09 -6.55
C SER A 86 -13.59 -0.71 -7.79
N ILE A 87 -13.10 0.23 -8.60
CA ILE A 87 -13.74 0.65 -9.87
C ILE A 87 -13.01 0.05 -11.07
N ARG A 88 -11.70 -0.18 -10.92
CA ARG A 88 -10.84 -0.76 -11.96
C ARG A 88 -10.03 -1.90 -11.40
N GLU A 89 -9.95 -2.97 -12.17
CA GLU A 89 -9.17 -4.15 -11.84
C GLU A 89 -8.25 -4.50 -13.00
N PHE A 90 -7.04 -4.93 -12.66
CA PHE A 90 -6.02 -5.36 -13.60
C PHE A 90 -5.48 -6.71 -13.15
N LEU A 91 -5.41 -7.67 -14.07
CA LEU A 91 -4.61 -8.87 -13.84
C LEU A 91 -3.13 -8.46 -13.88
N VAL A 92 -2.38 -8.87 -12.86
CA VAL A 92 -0.95 -8.63 -12.75
C VAL A 92 -0.26 -9.99 -12.68
N THR A 93 0.72 -10.18 -13.54
CA THR A 93 1.50 -11.42 -13.67
C THR A 93 2.92 -11.23 -13.14
N PRO A 94 3.71 -12.31 -12.97
CA PRO A 94 5.12 -12.20 -12.59
C PRO A 94 6.02 -11.44 -13.59
N ALA A 95 5.55 -11.20 -14.82
CA ALA A 95 6.26 -10.39 -15.82
C ALA A 95 6.05 -8.88 -15.60
N ASP A 96 5.06 -8.50 -14.80
CA ASP A 96 4.68 -7.11 -14.57
C ASP A 96 5.40 -6.49 -13.38
N LYS A 97 5.24 -5.17 -13.25
CA LYS A 97 5.82 -4.40 -12.16
C LYS A 97 4.88 -3.27 -11.75
N ILE A 98 4.61 -3.17 -10.46
CA ILE A 98 3.73 -2.12 -9.92
C ILE A 98 4.60 -1.09 -9.21
N LYS A 99 4.40 0.19 -9.55
CA LYS A 99 5.02 1.32 -8.86
C LYS A 99 3.94 2.22 -8.26
N VAL A 100 4.02 2.46 -6.96
CA VAL A 100 3.07 3.32 -6.23
C VAL A 100 3.83 4.53 -5.69
N LYS A 101 3.29 5.73 -5.94
CA LYS A 101 3.81 7.01 -5.43
C LYS A 101 2.65 7.95 -5.14
N ILE A 102 2.93 9.03 -4.39
CA ILE A 102 1.98 10.13 -4.26
C ILE A 102 1.81 10.83 -5.62
N SER A 103 0.55 11.11 -5.97
CA SER A 103 0.19 11.87 -7.16
C SER A 103 0.49 13.36 -6.96
N ASP A 104 0.96 14.03 -8.00
CA ASP A 104 1.11 15.48 -8.07
C ASP A 104 -0.21 16.21 -8.37
N LYS A 105 -1.31 15.45 -8.54
CA LYS A 105 -2.66 15.95 -8.83
C LYS A 105 -3.60 15.62 -7.67
N PRO A 106 -3.58 16.39 -6.56
CA PRO A 106 -4.47 16.16 -5.44
C PRO A 106 -5.91 16.52 -5.82
N LEU A 107 -6.88 15.76 -5.28
CA LEU A 107 -8.29 16.12 -5.39
C LEU A 107 -8.61 17.22 -4.37
N LEU A 108 -9.01 18.40 -4.86
CA LEU A 108 -9.39 19.51 -4.00
C LEU A 108 -10.83 19.32 -3.51
N ARG A 109 -10.99 19.16 -2.19
CA ARG A 109 -12.30 19.10 -1.57
C ARG A 109 -12.81 20.51 -1.32
N ILE A 110 -13.90 20.89 -1.99
CA ILE A 110 -14.64 22.11 -1.67
C ILE A 110 -15.55 21.79 -0.48
N VAL A 111 -15.32 22.45 0.65
CA VAL A 111 -16.20 22.40 1.81
C VAL A 111 -17.12 23.62 1.72
N ARG A 112 -18.43 23.38 1.63
CA ARG A 112 -19.46 24.43 1.74
C ARG A 112 -20.02 24.44 3.15
#